data_AF-A0A135TVM0-F1
#
_entry.id   AF-A0A135TVM0-F1
#
_cell.length_a   1.000
_cell.length_b   1.000
_cell.length_c   1.000
_cell.angle_alpha   90.00
_cell.angle_beta   90.00
_cell.angle_gamma   90.00
#
_symmetry.space_group_name_H-M   'P 1'
#
loop_
_entity.id
_entity.type
_entity.pdbx_description
1 polymer ?
#
loop_
_entity_poly.entity_id
_entity_poly.type
_entity_poly.pdbx_seq_one_letter_code
_entity_poly.pdbx_strand_id
1 'polypeptide(L)'
;MAISAADPVPVSPTDAKKPAASTGKLMARPVLQLRAPTYRRPSLGSELKSPLSSISPLSVSDLRSPLSPLRQMRVEFSDLEIGSPIDPVDLQPPEQTLRSPVSATKSPFSAFHSPLRNASIDAVIDDVVEGDAPTITETLPTPPLEQSSEQVAHKILDVLQAFGRHIIPEGQENHEWLGRKMFHGRVEEYVKKGESVKMIIPAFPWKSINRTDKVTGVLPDLGEDLALARLNDLCVEIGKVYTHGAEVHIATDGLVFNDVVGISDDETWEYGATLMDMAAQKGYDGIKLLRVMDFLGLTNENEPLTKEKYMELVDESRKTLEAQFGDPDKDVRALMETDNDTLMTYRGFIRFLETDLRNSPVAAHATSGHKYRKVVKEVAMKMMMRAESFTKIILATCPDHVRLSIHPSSGAVKLSMPLLVEKHNPDGFPRTPWHSSIAVSLDGGYRSLHAKDVRDTHDLVMRDGRPWCFREKSELFDLGEDVEIEHLYPTGIEVRPREEKNGEVKLNEAAREKLVKLAQLQPVTVVGFENAPEFVVAGQE
;
A
#
# COMPACT_ATOMS: atom_id res chain seq x y z
N MET A 1 -40.23 -1.62 -66.25
CA MET A 1 -40.09 -0.20 -66.59
C MET A 1 -38.61 0.09 -66.67
N ALA A 2 -38.15 0.50 -67.85
CA ALA A 2 -36.77 0.58 -68.25
C ALA A 2 -36.40 2.04 -68.56
N ILE A 3 -35.10 2.25 -68.79
CA ILE A 3 -34.43 3.41 -69.45
C ILE A 3 -34.46 4.70 -68.60
N SER A 4 -33.48 5.60 -68.55
CA SER A 4 -32.15 5.88 -69.14
C SER A 4 -31.53 6.99 -68.23
N ALA A 5 -30.30 7.48 -68.30
CA ALA A 5 -29.29 7.56 -69.33
C ALA A 5 -27.95 7.96 -68.67
N ALA A 6 -26.85 7.57 -69.29
CA ALA A 6 -25.51 8.06 -69.01
C ALA A 6 -25.08 9.14 -70.01
N ASP A 7 -24.26 10.08 -69.51
CA ASP A 7 -23.12 10.79 -70.15
C ASP A 7 -23.40 11.79 -71.30
N PRO A 8 -22.61 12.90 -71.47
CA PRO A 8 -21.13 12.83 -71.54
C PRO A 8 -20.26 14.04 -71.07
N VAL A 9 -18.97 13.73 -70.90
CA VAL A 9 -17.73 14.56 -70.84
C VAL A 9 -17.54 15.32 -72.19
N PRO A 10 -16.98 16.57 -72.33
CA PRO A 10 -15.57 16.93 -71.99
C PRO A 10 -15.16 18.42 -71.66
N VAL A 11 -14.10 18.53 -70.83
CA VAL A 11 -12.84 19.35 -70.94
C VAL A 11 -12.85 20.89 -71.17
N SER A 12 -12.42 21.63 -70.10
CA SER A 12 -11.46 22.79 -69.96
C SER A 12 -11.60 24.07 -70.81
N PRO A 13 -11.26 25.33 -70.33
CA PRO A 13 -9.91 25.68 -69.85
C PRO A 13 -9.75 26.80 -68.77
N THR A 14 -8.60 26.70 -68.05
CA THR A 14 -7.66 27.76 -67.60
C THR A 14 -8.13 28.97 -66.77
N ASP A 15 -7.61 29.04 -65.53
CA ASP A 15 -6.75 30.11 -64.94
C ASP A 15 -6.90 30.05 -63.39
N ALA A 16 -5.92 30.19 -62.51
CA ALA A 16 -4.51 30.53 -62.60
C ALA A 16 -3.77 30.09 -61.30
N LYS A 17 -2.49 29.73 -61.49
CA LYS A 17 -1.32 29.83 -60.60
C LYS A 17 -1.48 29.97 -59.06
N LYS A 18 -1.02 28.89 -58.38
CA LYS A 18 -0.18 28.77 -57.15
C LYS A 18 0.28 30.04 -56.39
N PRO A 19 0.41 29.94 -55.05
CA PRO A 19 1.72 29.59 -54.45
C PRO A 19 1.60 28.49 -53.37
N ALA A 20 2.40 27.43 -53.45
CA ALA A 20 3.72 27.27 -52.80
C ALA A 20 3.59 26.44 -51.51
N ALA A 21 3.93 25.16 -51.64
CA ALA A 21 4.11 24.24 -50.53
C ALA A 21 5.30 24.69 -49.68
N SER A 22 5.06 25.02 -48.40
CA SER A 22 6.09 24.99 -47.37
C SER A 22 6.00 23.64 -46.66
N THR A 23 7.03 22.84 -46.85
CA THR A 23 7.37 21.64 -46.11
C THR A 23 7.41 21.92 -44.61
N GLY A 24 6.33 21.62 -43.90
CA GLY A 24 6.34 21.41 -42.45
C GLY A 24 6.43 19.92 -42.18
N LYS A 25 7.64 19.41 -41.92
CA LYS A 25 7.83 18.08 -41.33
C LYS A 25 6.98 18.03 -40.04
N LEU A 26 5.89 17.28 -40.06
CA LEU A 26 5.31 16.72 -38.83
C LEU A 26 6.36 15.75 -38.29
N MET A 27 7.25 16.27 -37.44
CA MET A 27 8.08 15.47 -36.57
C MET A 27 7.11 14.71 -35.67
N ALA A 28 6.88 13.43 -36.00
CA ALA A 28 6.42 12.48 -35.03
C ALA A 28 7.33 12.63 -33.81
N ARG A 29 6.74 13.02 -32.67
CA ARG A 29 7.44 13.04 -31.38
C ARG A 29 8.17 11.70 -31.27
N PRO A 30 9.47 11.67 -30.93
CA PRO A 30 10.06 10.41 -30.54
C PRO A 30 9.20 9.92 -29.37
N VAL A 31 8.70 8.69 -29.48
CA VAL A 31 8.30 7.91 -28.31
C VAL A 31 9.38 8.20 -27.29
N LEU A 32 9.01 8.82 -26.17
CA LEU A 32 9.91 9.04 -25.04
C LEU A 32 10.63 7.71 -24.86
N GLN A 33 11.90 7.65 -25.27
CA GLN A 33 12.80 6.65 -24.75
C GLN A 33 12.82 7.02 -23.28
N LEU A 34 11.99 6.30 -22.50
CA LEU A 34 12.13 6.18 -21.07
C LEU A 34 13.60 5.85 -20.88
N ARG A 35 14.37 6.89 -20.59
CA ARG A 35 15.78 6.73 -20.25
C ARG A 35 15.68 5.99 -18.95
N ALA A 36 15.95 4.68 -18.99
CA ALA A 36 15.88 3.80 -17.83
C ALA A 36 16.59 4.54 -16.69
N PRO A 37 15.86 4.94 -15.64
CA PRO A 37 16.50 5.62 -14.54
C PRO A 37 17.51 4.63 -13.98
N THR A 38 18.74 5.09 -13.88
CA THR A 38 19.75 4.41 -13.09
C THR A 38 19.32 4.56 -11.64
N TYR A 39 18.37 3.72 -11.21
CA TYR A 39 18.03 3.55 -9.81
C TYR A 39 19.33 3.15 -9.11
N ARG A 40 19.92 4.08 -8.36
CA ARG A 40 20.98 3.72 -7.42
C ARG A 40 20.31 2.89 -6.35
N ARG A 41 20.59 1.60 -6.41
CA ARG A 41 20.16 0.63 -5.43
C ARG A 41 20.72 1.01 -4.06
N PRO A 42 19.96 0.87 -2.98
CA PRO A 42 20.48 1.04 -1.63
C PRO A 42 21.57 0.02 -1.33
N SER A 43 22.57 0.40 -0.53
CA SER A 43 23.59 -0.53 -0.03
C SER A 43 22.93 -1.58 0.88
N LEU A 44 22.80 -2.82 0.41
CA LEU A 44 22.17 -3.94 1.15
C LEU A 44 23.21 -4.85 1.85
N GLY A 45 24.51 -4.52 1.77
CA GLY A 45 25.61 -5.46 2.05
C GLY A 45 25.79 -5.86 3.51
N SER A 46 25.14 -5.13 4.42
CA SER A 46 24.99 -5.48 5.82
C SER A 46 23.54 -5.82 6.20
N GLU A 47 22.58 -5.69 5.28
CA GLU A 47 21.14 -5.65 5.58
C GLU A 47 20.41 -6.97 5.34
N LEU A 48 20.78 -7.72 4.28
CA LEU A 48 20.21 -9.03 3.98
C LEU A 48 21.15 -10.14 4.46
N LYS A 49 20.71 -10.95 5.42
CA LYS A 49 21.47 -12.13 5.86
C LYS A 49 21.49 -13.18 4.73
N SER A 50 22.65 -13.82 4.51
CA SER A 50 22.79 -14.86 3.48
C SER A 50 21.73 -15.95 3.67
N PRO A 51 20.88 -16.22 2.65
CA PRO A 51 19.89 -17.28 2.74
C PRO A 51 20.56 -18.66 2.78
N LEU A 52 21.72 -18.81 2.14
CA LEU A 52 22.35 -20.12 1.88
C LEU A 52 23.04 -20.76 3.09
N SER A 53 23.46 -19.98 4.11
CA SER A 53 24.00 -20.56 5.36
C SER A 53 22.92 -21.01 6.34
N SER A 54 21.66 -20.62 6.11
CA SER A 54 20.58 -20.70 7.09
C SER A 54 19.49 -21.72 6.71
N ILE A 55 19.54 -22.27 5.49
CA ILE A 55 18.49 -23.09 4.90
C ILE A 55 19.09 -24.44 4.48
N SER A 56 19.26 -25.34 5.46
CA SER A 56 19.10 -26.78 5.19
C SER A 56 17.65 -27.02 4.77
N PRO A 57 17.27 -28.15 4.09
CA PRO A 57 15.87 -28.47 3.90
C PRO A 57 15.18 -28.47 5.26
N LEU A 58 14.41 -27.41 5.53
CA LEU A 58 13.84 -27.13 6.84
C LEU A 58 12.83 -28.24 7.13
N SER A 59 13.05 -29.01 8.21
CA SER A 59 12.07 -29.99 8.66
C SER A 59 10.78 -29.28 9.03
N VAL A 60 9.63 -29.81 8.59
CA VAL A 60 8.29 -29.31 8.92
C VAL A 60 8.08 -29.20 10.45
N SER A 61 8.84 -29.97 11.24
CA SER A 61 8.83 -29.90 12.71
C SER A 61 9.48 -28.65 13.31
N ASP A 62 10.47 -28.07 12.62
CA ASP A 62 11.30 -26.97 13.14
C ASP A 62 10.75 -25.60 12.72
N LEU A 63 9.76 -25.61 11.83
CA LEU A 63 8.96 -24.49 11.42
C LEU A 63 7.49 -24.75 11.75
N ARG A 64 7.16 -24.77 13.05
CA ARG A 64 5.79 -24.35 13.38
C ARG A 64 5.66 -22.92 12.85
N SER A 65 4.62 -22.68 12.05
CA SER A 65 4.24 -21.33 11.64
C SER A 65 4.44 -20.35 12.81
N PRO A 66 5.01 -19.15 12.61
CA PRO A 66 5.10 -18.15 13.67
C PRO A 66 3.72 -17.74 14.25
N LEU A 67 2.63 -18.27 13.70
CA LEU A 67 1.26 -18.19 14.20
C LEU A 67 0.95 -19.15 15.37
N SER A 68 1.89 -20.04 15.73
CA SER A 68 1.68 -21.10 16.72
C SER A 68 1.73 -20.71 18.22
N PRO A 69 2.36 -19.61 18.70
CA PRO A 69 2.34 -19.30 20.14
C PRO A 69 1.02 -18.69 20.64
N LEU A 70 0.12 -18.19 19.78
CA LEU A 70 -1.08 -17.44 20.21
C LEU A 70 -2.36 -18.28 20.19
N ARG A 71 -2.25 -19.53 20.65
CA ARG A 71 -3.34 -20.52 20.69
C ARG A 71 -4.49 -20.21 21.67
N GLN A 72 -4.60 -19.00 22.21
CA GLN A 72 -5.61 -18.61 23.22
C GLN A 72 -6.13 -17.17 23.07
N MET A 73 -6.43 -16.69 21.86
CA MET A 73 -7.40 -15.59 21.71
C MET A 73 -8.30 -15.88 20.52
N ARG A 74 -9.49 -16.40 20.82
CA ARG A 74 -10.57 -16.57 19.85
C ARG A 74 -11.24 -15.20 19.71
N VAL A 75 -10.92 -14.47 18.65
CA VAL A 75 -11.66 -13.27 18.25
C VAL A 75 -12.53 -13.69 17.07
N GLU A 76 -13.85 -13.66 17.26
CA GLU A 76 -14.80 -13.86 16.17
C GLU A 76 -14.83 -12.56 15.36
N PHE A 77 -14.32 -12.58 14.13
CA PHE A 77 -14.43 -11.46 13.20
C PHE A 77 -15.64 -11.69 12.30
N SER A 78 -16.82 -11.42 12.84
CA SER A 78 -18.07 -11.58 12.09
C SER A 78 -18.40 -10.36 11.22
N ASP A 79 -17.89 -9.17 11.52
CA ASP A 79 -18.39 -7.93 10.89
C ASP A 79 -17.30 -6.93 10.44
N LEU A 80 -16.29 -7.39 9.69
CA LEU A 80 -15.50 -6.49 8.83
C LEU A 80 -16.08 -6.50 7.42
N GLU A 81 -17.10 -5.65 7.19
CA GLU A 81 -17.58 -5.32 5.85
C GLU A 81 -16.49 -4.61 5.05
N ILE A 82 -15.61 -5.39 4.43
CA ILE A 82 -14.80 -4.92 3.31
C ILE A 82 -15.77 -4.82 2.13
N GLY A 83 -16.18 -3.59 1.81
CA GLY A 83 -17.27 -3.26 0.90
C GLY A 83 -17.40 -4.16 -0.33
N SER A 84 -18.56 -4.78 -0.46
CA SER A 84 -19.33 -5.12 -1.67
C SER A 84 -20.35 -6.19 -1.24
N PRO A 85 -21.67 -5.93 -1.34
CA PRO A 85 -22.68 -6.93 -0.98
C PRO A 85 -22.77 -7.95 -2.11
N ILE A 86 -22.45 -9.21 -1.82
CA ILE A 86 -22.80 -10.35 -2.67
C ILE A 86 -23.23 -11.51 -1.76
N ASP A 87 -24.36 -12.10 -2.12
CA ASP A 87 -25.12 -13.12 -1.39
C ASP A 87 -24.28 -14.28 -0.83
N PRO A 88 -24.69 -14.87 0.32
CA PRO A 88 -23.98 -15.97 0.93
C PRO A 88 -23.94 -17.20 0.00
N VAL A 89 -22.72 -17.63 -0.34
CA VAL A 89 -22.46 -18.90 -1.04
C VAL A 89 -22.52 -20.03 -0.01
N ASP A 90 -23.56 -20.85 -0.09
CA ASP A 90 -23.70 -22.09 0.67
C ASP A 90 -22.53 -23.05 0.37
N LEU A 91 -21.73 -23.31 1.39
CA LEU A 91 -20.81 -24.45 1.45
C LEU A 91 -21.19 -25.27 2.69
N GLN A 92 -22.17 -26.16 2.55
CA GLN A 92 -22.42 -27.19 3.56
C GLN A 92 -21.38 -28.31 3.45
N PRO A 93 -20.77 -28.76 4.56
CA PRO A 93 -20.07 -30.04 4.63
C PRO A 93 -21.07 -31.21 4.67
N PRO A 94 -20.66 -32.44 4.28
CA PRO A 94 -21.55 -33.59 4.28
C PRO A 94 -21.92 -34.00 5.72
N GLU A 95 -23.21 -34.30 5.88
CA GLU A 95 -23.85 -34.74 7.13
C GLU A 95 -23.18 -35.96 7.77
N GLN A 96 -22.98 -35.93 9.09
CA GLN A 96 -23.02 -37.12 9.91
C GLN A 96 -23.94 -36.90 11.12
N THR A 97 -24.94 -37.78 11.16
CA THR A 97 -26.07 -37.85 12.08
C THR A 97 -25.70 -38.18 13.54
N LEU A 98 -26.34 -37.41 14.45
CA LEU A 98 -26.96 -37.81 15.73
C LEU A 98 -26.09 -38.43 16.86
N ARG A 99 -26.01 -37.73 18.00
CA ARG A 99 -26.84 -37.94 19.22
C ARG A 99 -26.30 -37.15 20.42
N SER A 100 -27.16 -36.35 21.06
CA SER A 100 -26.97 -35.84 22.43
C SER A 100 -27.30 -36.96 23.44
N PRO A 101 -26.78 -36.90 24.70
CA PRO A 101 -27.58 -36.24 25.74
C PRO A 101 -26.82 -35.55 26.90
N VAL A 102 -27.56 -34.62 27.51
CA VAL A 102 -27.62 -34.05 28.87
C VAL A 102 -26.79 -34.71 29.99
N SER A 103 -26.04 -33.90 30.78
CA SER A 103 -26.24 -33.68 32.24
C SER A 103 -24.94 -33.40 33.04
N ALA A 104 -24.94 -32.24 33.71
CA ALA A 104 -24.54 -31.92 35.08
C ALA A 104 -23.31 -32.56 35.80
N THR A 105 -22.60 -31.63 36.48
CA THR A 105 -21.95 -31.70 37.82
C THR A 105 -20.45 -32.01 37.95
N LYS A 106 -19.87 -31.21 38.86
CA LYS A 106 -18.74 -31.43 39.80
C LYS A 106 -17.32 -30.95 39.43
N SER A 107 -16.97 -29.85 40.10
CA SER A 107 -15.65 -29.50 40.65
C SER A 107 -15.02 -30.62 41.48
N PRO A 108 -13.68 -30.60 41.68
CA PRO A 108 -13.19 -30.39 43.05
C PRO A 108 -11.95 -29.47 43.20
N PHE A 109 -12.06 -28.59 44.22
CA PHE A 109 -11.11 -28.25 45.31
C PHE A 109 -9.62 -27.91 45.00
N SER A 110 -9.19 -26.66 45.28
CA SER A 110 -8.53 -26.13 46.52
C SER A 110 -7.00 -26.28 46.49
N ALA A 111 -6.12 -25.42 46.99
CA ALA A 111 -6.14 -24.32 47.96
C ALA A 111 -4.97 -23.37 47.58
N PHE A 112 -4.88 -22.11 47.98
CA PHE A 112 -4.38 -21.70 49.29
C PHE A 112 -4.69 -20.23 49.59
N HIS A 113 -4.87 -20.00 50.88
CA HIS A 113 -5.31 -18.79 51.57
C HIS A 113 -4.36 -17.58 51.50
N SER A 114 -4.99 -16.39 51.52
CA SER A 114 -4.46 -15.09 51.99
C SER A 114 -4.09 -15.12 53.49
N PRO A 115 -3.50 -14.06 54.06
CA PRO A 115 -4.34 -13.02 54.68
C PRO A 115 -3.78 -11.57 54.59
N LEU A 116 -4.63 -10.58 54.30
CA LEU A 116 -5.15 -9.55 55.22
C LEU A 116 -4.11 -8.53 55.77
N ARG A 117 -4.30 -7.22 55.58
CA ARG A 117 -5.09 -6.32 56.46
C ARG A 117 -4.90 -4.82 56.11
N ASN A 118 -6.04 -4.13 56.20
CA ASN A 118 -6.27 -2.67 56.28
C ASN A 118 -5.37 -1.92 57.27
N ALA A 119 -5.12 -0.64 57.03
CA ALA A 119 -5.58 0.47 57.88
C ALA A 119 -5.28 1.83 57.26
N SER A 120 -6.05 2.82 57.70
CA SER A 120 -6.24 4.16 57.15
C SER A 120 -5.83 5.21 58.20
N ILE A 121 -5.61 6.45 57.74
CA ILE A 121 -6.03 7.73 58.38
C ILE A 121 -5.10 8.47 59.37
N ASP A 122 -5.08 9.81 59.17
CA ASP A 122 -4.77 10.98 60.03
C ASP A 122 -3.31 11.38 60.35
N ALA A 123 -2.91 12.64 60.54
CA ALA A 123 -3.43 14.01 60.28
C ALA A 123 -2.46 15.04 60.96
N VAL A 124 -2.34 16.27 60.42
CA VAL A 124 -2.28 17.59 61.14
C VAL A 124 -0.98 17.97 61.92
N ILE A 125 -0.15 18.95 61.48
CA ILE A 125 -0.13 20.46 61.56
C ILE A 125 0.84 21.02 62.66
N ASP A 126 1.42 22.20 62.35
CA ASP A 126 2.13 23.24 63.14
C ASP A 126 3.67 23.15 63.29
N ASP A 127 4.50 24.21 63.26
CA ASP A 127 4.43 25.63 62.82
C ASP A 127 5.85 26.27 62.96
N VAL A 128 6.06 27.45 62.36
CA VAL A 128 7.05 28.54 62.67
C VAL A 128 8.48 28.63 62.03
N VAL A 129 8.57 29.52 61.02
CA VAL A 129 9.43 30.72 60.71
C VAL A 129 10.92 30.84 61.14
N GLU A 130 11.83 31.09 60.16
CA GLU A 130 12.68 32.32 59.97
C GLU A 130 13.87 32.10 58.99
N GLY A 131 14.14 33.08 58.11
CA GLY A 131 15.49 33.32 57.55
C GLY A 131 15.59 33.58 56.04
N ASP A 132 15.59 34.85 55.64
CA ASP A 132 15.76 35.36 54.28
C ASP A 132 17.26 35.53 53.91
N ALA A 133 17.71 35.00 52.76
CA ALA A 133 18.98 35.38 52.11
C ALA A 133 18.96 35.03 50.60
N PRO A 134 19.19 35.98 49.68
CA PRO A 134 19.14 35.72 48.25
C PRO A 134 20.49 35.16 47.77
N THR A 135 20.54 33.87 47.42
CA THR A 135 21.66 33.32 46.66
C THR A 135 21.32 33.39 45.17
N ILE A 136 21.90 34.37 44.48
CA ILE A 136 21.95 34.38 43.01
C ILE A 136 22.79 33.17 42.60
N THR A 137 22.12 32.08 42.24
CA THR A 137 22.74 30.95 41.56
C THR A 137 22.47 31.15 40.08
N GLU A 138 23.50 31.55 39.34
CA GLU A 138 23.51 31.42 37.88
C GLU A 138 23.30 29.94 37.55
N THR A 139 22.08 29.60 37.13
CA THR A 139 21.78 28.31 36.54
C THR A 139 22.40 28.27 35.15
N LEU A 140 23.58 27.67 35.06
CA LEU A 140 24.08 27.13 33.79
C LEU A 140 22.96 26.27 33.18
N PRO A 141 22.65 26.41 31.88
CA PRO A 141 21.63 25.59 31.24
C PRO A 141 22.03 24.13 31.38
N THR A 142 21.23 23.36 32.12
CA THR A 142 21.34 21.90 32.11
C THR A 142 21.26 21.46 30.65
N PRO A 143 22.26 20.74 30.11
CA PRO A 143 22.14 20.18 28.77
C PRO A 143 20.84 19.36 28.71
N PRO A 144 20.07 19.41 27.61
CA PRO A 144 18.83 18.67 27.51
C PRO A 144 19.10 17.20 27.87
N LEU A 145 18.31 16.66 28.81
CA LEU A 145 18.37 15.26 29.22
C LEU A 145 18.40 14.39 27.96
N GLU A 146 19.51 13.70 27.72
CA GLU A 146 19.60 12.74 26.63
C GLU A 146 18.48 11.71 26.82
N GLN A 147 17.57 11.64 25.86
CA GLN A 147 16.46 10.70 25.92
C GLN A 147 17.01 9.28 25.90
N SER A 148 16.50 8.41 26.76
CA SER A 148 16.92 7.01 26.73
C SER A 148 16.48 6.35 25.42
N SER A 149 17.20 5.31 24.98
CA SER A 149 16.83 4.55 23.79
C SER A 149 15.42 3.96 23.88
N GLU A 150 15.00 3.56 25.08
CA GLU A 150 13.64 3.12 25.41
C GLU A 150 12.59 4.22 25.17
N GLN A 151 12.85 5.45 25.64
CA GLN A 151 11.94 6.58 25.42
C GLN A 151 11.77 6.90 23.93
N VAL A 152 12.87 6.89 23.17
CA VAL A 152 12.83 7.11 21.72
C VAL A 152 12.09 5.97 21.02
N ALA A 153 12.33 4.72 21.41
CA ALA A 153 11.64 3.56 20.86
C ALA A 153 10.11 3.64 21.05
N HIS A 154 9.65 4.10 22.22
CA HIS A 154 8.24 4.33 22.46
C HIS A 154 7.65 5.41 21.55
N LYS A 155 8.37 6.53 21.33
CA LYS A 155 7.91 7.58 20.39
C LYS A 155 7.82 7.08 18.96
N ILE A 156 8.77 6.27 18.51
CA ILE A 156 8.72 5.64 17.18
C ILE A 156 7.50 4.72 17.07
N LEU A 157 7.21 3.95 18.13
CA LEU A 157 6.01 3.10 18.18
C LEU A 157 4.70 3.92 18.22
N ASP A 158 4.69 5.10 18.84
CA ASP A 158 3.53 6.01 18.78
C ASP A 158 3.25 6.45 17.33
N VAL A 159 4.29 6.76 16.55
CA VAL A 159 4.16 7.07 15.12
C VAL A 159 3.64 5.86 14.34
N LEU A 160 4.23 4.68 14.53
CA LEU A 160 3.76 3.45 13.87
C LEU A 160 2.31 3.12 14.22
N GLN A 161 1.92 3.36 15.48
CA GLN A 161 0.54 3.20 15.92
C GLN A 161 -0.39 4.21 15.22
N ALA A 162 0.00 5.46 15.08
CA ALA A 162 -0.82 6.49 14.42
C ALA A 162 -1.05 6.20 12.91
N PHE A 163 -0.06 5.62 12.23
CA PHE A 163 -0.18 5.25 10.82
C PHE A 163 -0.92 3.94 10.58
N GLY A 164 -0.91 3.04 11.56
CA GLY A 164 -1.49 1.72 11.45
C GLY A 164 -3.00 1.65 11.67
N ARG A 165 -3.60 0.50 11.32
CA ARG A 165 -4.97 0.16 11.68
C ARG A 165 -4.98 -1.03 12.64
N HIS A 166 -5.39 -0.78 13.87
CA HIS A 166 -5.34 -1.79 14.93
C HIS A 166 -6.70 -2.41 15.10
N ILE A 167 -6.73 -3.72 14.98
CA ILE A 167 -7.93 -4.48 15.31
C ILE A 167 -8.00 -4.59 16.84
N ILE A 168 -9.09 -4.07 17.41
CA ILE A 168 -9.41 -4.25 18.82
C ILE A 168 -10.33 -5.47 18.96
N PRO A 169 -9.98 -6.48 19.77
CA PRO A 169 -10.87 -7.60 20.05
C PRO A 169 -12.22 -7.15 20.62
N GLU A 170 -13.32 -7.76 20.18
CA GLU A 170 -14.67 -7.44 20.66
C GLU A 170 -14.74 -7.46 22.20
N GLY A 171 -15.33 -6.41 22.78
CA GLY A 171 -15.53 -6.27 24.23
C GLY A 171 -14.33 -5.72 25.02
N GLN A 172 -13.28 -5.22 24.37
CA GLN A 172 -12.14 -4.59 25.05
C GLN A 172 -11.94 -3.12 24.61
N GLU A 173 -12.56 -2.16 25.31
CA GLU A 173 -12.46 -0.74 24.98
C GLU A 173 -11.11 -0.09 25.35
N ASN A 174 -10.34 -0.68 26.28
CA ASN A 174 -9.04 -0.18 26.75
C ASN A 174 -7.90 -1.18 26.46
N HIS A 175 -7.84 -1.72 25.24
CA HIS A 175 -6.77 -2.63 24.86
C HIS A 175 -5.48 -1.88 24.53
N GLU A 176 -4.41 -2.15 25.26
CA GLU A 176 -3.06 -1.71 24.87
C GLU A 176 -2.71 -2.34 23.52
N TRP A 177 -2.23 -1.54 22.57
CA TRP A 177 -1.87 -2.03 21.25
C TRP A 177 -0.77 -3.10 21.35
N LEU A 178 -1.14 -4.38 21.12
CA LEU A 178 -0.23 -5.53 21.23
C LEU A 178 1.06 -5.35 20.40
N GLY A 179 0.99 -4.64 19.27
CA GLY A 179 2.14 -4.32 18.44
C GLY A 179 3.25 -3.59 19.19
N ARG A 180 2.92 -2.73 20.17
CA ARG A 180 3.90 -2.06 21.02
C ARG A 180 4.79 -3.07 21.73
N LYS A 181 4.16 -4.01 22.46
CA LYS A 181 4.87 -5.05 23.20
C LYS A 181 5.71 -5.94 22.27
N MET A 182 5.17 -6.31 21.11
CA MET A 182 5.81 -7.26 20.20
C MET A 182 6.99 -6.67 19.41
N PHE A 183 6.97 -5.36 19.14
CA PHE A 183 7.98 -4.71 18.29
C PHE A 183 8.93 -3.78 19.06
N HIS A 184 8.68 -3.48 20.35
CA HIS A 184 9.55 -2.63 21.16
C HIS A 184 11.02 -3.05 21.13
N GLY A 185 11.35 -4.28 21.51
CA GLY A 185 12.75 -4.71 21.56
C GLY A 185 13.48 -4.59 20.22
N ARG A 186 12.75 -4.76 19.11
CA ARG A 186 13.30 -4.62 17.75
C ARG A 186 13.56 -3.16 17.39
N VAL A 187 12.64 -2.26 17.71
CA VAL A 187 12.81 -0.82 17.48
C VAL A 187 13.92 -0.26 18.37
N GLU A 188 13.93 -0.64 19.66
CA GLU A 188 14.94 -0.19 20.63
C GLU A 188 16.35 -0.62 20.22
N GLU A 189 16.51 -1.80 19.61
CA GLU A 189 17.79 -2.29 19.12
C GLU A 189 18.36 -1.41 17.98
N TYR A 190 17.53 -0.92 17.05
CA TYR A 190 17.95 0.06 16.05
C TYR A 190 18.39 1.37 16.69
N VAL A 191 17.61 1.84 17.67
CA VAL A 191 17.92 3.07 18.42
C VAL A 191 19.26 2.94 19.15
N LYS A 192 19.51 1.81 19.83
CA LYS A 192 20.78 1.52 20.53
C LYS A 192 21.97 1.50 19.57
N LYS A 193 21.79 1.04 18.34
CA LYS A 193 22.83 1.00 17.30
C LYS A 193 23.07 2.34 16.60
N GLY A 194 22.16 3.31 16.75
CA GLY A 194 22.22 4.52 15.94
C GLY A 194 21.98 4.25 14.45
N GLU A 195 21.08 3.31 14.14
CA GLU A 195 20.74 2.93 12.78
C GLU A 195 19.28 3.30 12.48
N SER A 196 18.98 3.64 11.22
CA SER A 196 17.60 3.86 10.78
C SER A 196 16.72 2.67 11.11
N VAL A 197 15.49 2.92 11.58
CA VAL A 197 14.52 1.86 11.82
C VAL A 197 14.06 1.28 10.49
N LYS A 198 14.39 0.01 10.25
CA LYS A 198 14.04 -0.68 9.01
C LYS A 198 12.68 -1.37 9.15
N MET A 199 11.78 -1.05 8.24
CA MET A 199 10.48 -1.68 8.10
C MET A 199 10.44 -2.47 6.79
N ILE A 200 9.68 -3.57 6.76
CA ILE A 200 9.47 -4.36 5.55
C ILE A 200 7.98 -4.59 5.31
N ILE A 201 7.52 -4.32 4.09
CA ILE A 201 6.12 -4.45 3.68
C ILE A 201 6.00 -5.29 2.40
N PRO A 202 5.43 -6.51 2.47
CA PRO A 202 5.04 -7.25 1.27
C PRO A 202 3.89 -6.54 0.56
N ALA A 203 4.14 -5.94 -0.60
CA ALA A 203 3.22 -5.03 -1.28
C ALA A 203 3.69 -4.65 -2.69
N PHE A 204 2.82 -3.94 -3.42
CA PHE A 204 3.07 -3.43 -4.78
C PHE A 204 3.53 -4.51 -5.78
N PRO A 205 2.66 -5.52 -6.01
CA PRO A 205 2.88 -6.55 -7.01
C PRO A 205 2.90 -5.95 -8.44
N TRP A 206 1.71 -5.58 -8.90
CA TRP A 206 1.33 -5.16 -10.25
C TRP A 206 -0.15 -4.76 -10.21
N LYS A 207 -0.67 -3.92 -11.13
CA LYS A 207 -2.12 -3.68 -11.22
C LYS A 207 -2.88 -4.96 -11.58
N SER A 208 -4.08 -5.13 -11.03
CA SER A 208 -4.99 -6.25 -11.33
C SER A 208 -5.11 -6.53 -12.83
N ILE A 209 -5.17 -7.82 -13.20
CA ILE A 209 -5.42 -8.24 -14.59
C ILE A 209 -6.82 -7.82 -15.08
N ASN A 210 -7.76 -7.56 -14.16
CA ASN A 210 -9.08 -7.04 -14.50
C ASN A 210 -9.06 -5.52 -14.73
N ARG A 211 -8.56 -5.14 -15.90
CA ARG A 211 -8.51 -3.74 -16.41
C ARG A 211 -9.86 -3.21 -16.85
N THR A 212 -10.85 -4.09 -17.01
CA THR A 212 -12.20 -3.70 -17.44
C THR A 212 -13.03 -3.20 -16.28
N ASP A 213 -12.91 -3.82 -15.12
CA ASP A 213 -13.80 -3.52 -14.00
C ASP A 213 -13.07 -2.91 -12.80
N LYS A 214 -11.83 -3.30 -12.49
CA LYS A 214 -11.21 -2.98 -11.20
C LYS A 214 -10.29 -1.77 -11.24
N VAL A 215 -9.36 -1.74 -12.20
CA VAL A 215 -8.28 -0.75 -12.28
C VAL A 215 -8.43 0.11 -13.54
N THR A 216 -7.78 1.27 -13.56
CA THR A 216 -7.76 2.22 -14.69
C THR A 216 -6.72 1.87 -15.75
N GLY A 217 -5.69 1.09 -15.41
CA GLY A 217 -4.58 0.76 -16.31
C GLY A 217 -3.66 -0.32 -15.76
N VAL A 218 -2.50 -0.48 -16.41
CA VAL A 218 -1.48 -1.51 -16.08
C VAL A 218 -0.33 -0.99 -15.23
N LEU A 219 -0.08 0.31 -15.29
CA LEU A 219 0.99 0.99 -14.56
C LEU A 219 0.45 1.64 -13.29
N PRO A 220 1.33 1.95 -12.32
CA PRO A 220 1.01 2.78 -11.17
C PRO A 220 0.24 4.05 -11.55
N ASP A 221 -0.78 4.37 -10.77
CA ASP A 221 -1.64 5.54 -10.94
C ASP A 221 -1.69 6.38 -9.64
N LEU A 222 -2.70 7.24 -9.47
CA LEU A 222 -2.83 8.07 -8.26
C LEU A 222 -2.84 7.22 -6.97
N GLY A 223 -3.35 5.98 -7.00
CA GLY A 223 -3.38 5.13 -5.83
C GLY A 223 -1.98 4.77 -5.34
N GLU A 224 -1.09 4.39 -6.26
CA GLU A 224 0.30 4.09 -5.93
C GLU A 224 1.06 5.36 -5.53
N ASP A 225 0.75 6.51 -6.13
CA ASP A 225 1.33 7.81 -5.77
C ASP A 225 1.04 8.20 -4.30
N LEU A 226 -0.25 8.14 -3.92
CA LEU A 226 -0.70 8.41 -2.55
C LEU A 226 -0.10 7.41 -1.55
N ALA A 227 0.01 6.14 -1.94
CA ALA A 227 0.57 5.10 -1.10
C ALA A 227 2.07 5.29 -0.85
N LEU A 228 2.84 5.66 -1.87
CA LEU A 228 4.27 6.00 -1.71
C LEU A 228 4.44 7.24 -0.82
N ALA A 229 3.62 8.28 -1.04
CA ALA A 229 3.64 9.48 -0.20
C ALA A 229 3.37 9.15 1.27
N ARG A 230 2.39 8.28 1.56
CA ARG A 230 2.08 7.82 2.92
C ARG A 230 3.21 7.03 3.57
N LEU A 231 3.88 6.15 2.82
CA LEU A 231 5.03 5.41 3.33
C LEU A 231 6.22 6.33 3.62
N ASN A 232 6.43 7.33 2.76
CA ASN A 232 7.47 8.34 2.99
C ASN A 232 7.14 9.23 4.20
N ASP A 233 5.88 9.65 4.33
CA ASP A 233 5.38 10.41 5.47
C ASP A 233 5.62 9.67 6.81
N LEU A 234 5.42 8.35 6.83
CA LEU A 234 5.81 7.52 7.98
C LEU A 234 7.30 7.64 8.32
N CYS A 235 8.19 7.57 7.32
CA CYS A 235 9.62 7.74 7.54
C CYS A 235 9.97 9.15 8.05
N VAL A 236 9.31 10.19 7.50
CA VAL A 236 9.50 11.59 7.90
C VAL A 236 9.04 11.81 9.34
N GLU A 237 7.87 11.31 9.73
CA GLU A 237 7.37 11.43 11.11
C GLU A 237 8.26 10.70 12.11
N ILE A 238 8.81 9.53 11.75
CA ILE A 238 9.83 8.87 12.58
C ILE A 238 11.10 9.73 12.68
N GLY A 239 11.54 10.34 11.58
CA GLY A 239 12.69 11.25 11.54
C GLY A 239 12.58 12.46 12.47
N LYS A 240 11.34 12.92 12.78
CA LYS A 240 11.10 14.00 13.74
C LYS A 240 11.35 13.59 15.19
N VAL A 241 11.21 12.30 15.52
CA VAL A 241 11.40 11.78 16.88
C VAL A 241 12.70 10.98 17.05
N TYR A 242 13.36 10.63 15.95
CA TYR A 242 14.61 9.87 15.94
C TYR A 242 15.54 10.32 14.82
N THR A 243 16.73 10.79 15.17
CA THR A 243 17.66 11.47 14.26
C THR A 243 18.18 10.61 13.11
N HIS A 244 18.24 9.29 13.27
CA HIS A 244 18.63 8.37 12.18
C HIS A 244 17.45 7.96 11.30
N GLY A 245 16.24 8.42 11.62
CA GLY A 245 15.04 8.23 10.80
C GLY A 245 14.66 6.76 10.62
N ALA A 246 14.05 6.48 9.48
CA ALA A 246 13.53 5.17 9.15
C ALA A 246 13.54 4.91 7.65
N GLU A 247 13.43 3.64 7.29
CA GLU A 247 13.34 3.15 5.92
C GLU A 247 12.19 2.16 5.78
N VAL A 248 11.46 2.22 4.66
CA VAL A 248 10.47 1.22 4.28
C VAL A 248 10.98 0.44 3.08
N HIS A 249 11.18 -0.86 3.29
CA HIS A 249 11.56 -1.82 2.27
C HIS A 249 10.30 -2.50 1.74
N ILE A 250 9.89 -2.14 0.53
CA ILE A 250 8.81 -2.80 -0.19
C ILE A 250 9.33 -4.14 -0.70
N ALA A 251 8.90 -5.23 -0.08
CA ALA A 251 9.16 -6.58 -0.56
C ALA A 251 8.11 -6.91 -1.63
N THR A 252 8.37 -6.53 -2.89
CA THR A 252 7.40 -6.80 -3.95
C THR A 252 7.26 -8.29 -4.17
N ASP A 253 6.02 -8.77 -4.02
CA ASP A 253 5.60 -10.11 -4.39
C ASP A 253 5.41 -10.25 -5.92
N GLY A 254 5.91 -9.26 -6.68
CA GLY A 254 6.00 -9.15 -8.16
C GLY A 254 6.03 -10.48 -8.89
N LEU A 255 7.25 -10.98 -8.92
CA LEU A 255 7.62 -12.19 -9.61
C LEU A 255 7.09 -13.47 -8.94
N VAL A 256 6.55 -13.34 -7.72
CA VAL A 256 6.07 -14.47 -6.92
C VAL A 256 4.75 -15.00 -7.48
N PHE A 257 3.83 -14.14 -7.92
CA PHE A 257 2.49 -14.58 -8.35
C PHE A 257 2.09 -14.22 -9.78
N ASN A 258 2.83 -13.38 -10.49
CA ASN A 258 2.40 -12.83 -11.77
C ASN A 258 1.98 -13.90 -12.81
N ASP A 259 2.78 -14.95 -13.01
CA ASP A 259 2.46 -16.07 -13.92
C ASP A 259 1.21 -16.84 -13.49
N VAL A 260 0.97 -16.95 -12.18
CA VAL A 260 -0.20 -17.66 -11.61
C VAL A 260 -1.50 -16.91 -11.89
N VAL A 261 -1.46 -15.59 -11.99
CA VAL A 261 -2.63 -14.73 -12.27
C VAL A 261 -2.70 -14.24 -13.72
N GLY A 262 -1.73 -14.61 -14.56
CA GLY A 262 -1.71 -14.31 -15.99
C GLY A 262 -1.16 -12.93 -16.34
N ILE A 263 -0.28 -12.39 -15.50
CA ILE A 263 0.45 -11.14 -15.74
C ILE A 263 1.87 -11.48 -16.16
N SER A 264 2.34 -10.81 -17.21
CA SER A 264 3.66 -11.08 -17.80
C SER A 264 4.79 -10.57 -16.93
N ASP A 265 5.98 -11.17 -17.09
CA ASP A 265 7.21 -10.70 -16.44
C ASP A 265 7.57 -9.26 -16.85
N ASP A 266 7.25 -8.89 -18.10
CA ASP A 266 7.41 -7.52 -18.60
C ASP A 266 6.55 -6.54 -17.83
N GLU A 267 5.25 -6.81 -17.70
CA GLU A 267 4.33 -5.92 -16.96
C GLU A 267 4.72 -5.81 -15.48
N THR A 268 5.16 -6.91 -14.86
CA THR A 268 5.68 -6.90 -13.49
C THR A 268 6.93 -6.01 -13.35
N TRP A 269 7.85 -6.09 -14.31
CA TRP A 269 9.01 -5.20 -14.35
C TRP A 269 8.61 -3.73 -14.51
N GLU A 270 7.80 -3.42 -15.52
CA GLU A 270 7.40 -2.04 -15.84
C GLU A 270 6.65 -1.38 -14.68
N TYR A 271 5.79 -2.13 -13.98
CA TYR A 271 5.09 -1.63 -12.80
C TYR A 271 6.07 -1.26 -11.68
N GLY A 272 6.99 -2.18 -11.33
CA GLY A 272 7.96 -1.94 -10.26
C GLY A 272 8.98 -0.85 -10.60
N ALA A 273 9.39 -0.75 -11.87
CA ALA A 273 10.25 0.34 -12.34
C ALA A 273 9.52 1.69 -12.24
N THR A 274 8.31 1.79 -12.81
CA THR A 274 7.50 3.03 -12.76
C THR A 274 7.24 3.48 -11.32
N LEU A 275 6.99 2.54 -10.40
CA LEU A 275 6.78 2.84 -8.98
C LEU A 275 8.01 3.52 -8.35
N MET A 276 9.20 3.00 -8.63
CA MET A 276 10.44 3.58 -8.09
C MET A 276 10.84 4.88 -8.79
N ASP A 277 10.44 5.07 -10.04
CA ASP A 277 10.61 6.33 -10.75
C ASP A 277 9.78 7.43 -10.11
N MET A 278 8.53 7.12 -9.74
CA MET A 278 7.66 8.04 -9.00
C MET A 278 8.27 8.42 -7.65
N ALA A 279 8.75 7.43 -6.88
CA ALA A 279 9.42 7.69 -5.60
C ALA A 279 10.66 8.59 -5.77
N ALA A 280 11.50 8.31 -6.79
CA ALA A 280 12.70 9.07 -7.07
C ALA A 280 12.40 10.52 -7.51
N GLN A 281 11.40 10.72 -8.37
CA GLN A 281 10.97 12.06 -8.80
C GLN A 281 10.48 12.93 -7.64
N LYS A 282 9.93 12.31 -6.59
CA LYS A 282 9.47 13.00 -5.37
C LYS A 282 10.53 13.08 -4.27
N GLY A 283 11.73 12.54 -4.48
CA GLY A 283 12.81 12.53 -3.49
C GLY A 283 12.53 11.65 -2.27
N TYR A 284 11.80 10.55 -2.43
CA TYR A 284 11.49 9.61 -1.35
C TYR A 284 12.66 8.66 -1.07
N ASP A 285 13.72 9.19 -0.45
CA ASP A 285 14.98 8.48 -0.21
C ASP A 285 14.85 7.29 0.75
N GLY A 286 13.84 7.31 1.64
CA GLY A 286 13.58 6.24 2.61
C GLY A 286 12.85 5.03 2.05
N ILE A 287 12.48 5.01 0.76
CA ILE A 287 11.71 3.93 0.13
C ILE A 287 12.61 3.06 -0.74
N LYS A 288 12.63 1.76 -0.44
CA LYS A 288 13.44 0.76 -1.13
C LYS A 288 12.55 -0.34 -1.71
N LEU A 289 12.88 -0.85 -2.91
CA LEU A 289 12.18 -1.98 -3.52
C LEU A 289 13.06 -3.23 -3.53
N LEU A 290 12.60 -4.28 -2.87
CA LEU A 290 13.22 -5.61 -2.83
C LEU A 290 12.35 -6.62 -3.59
N ARG A 291 12.96 -7.33 -4.53
CA ARG A 291 12.36 -8.40 -5.32
C ARG A 291 12.76 -9.76 -4.76
N VAL A 292 12.03 -10.81 -5.13
CA VAL A 292 12.37 -12.20 -4.74
C VAL A 292 13.82 -12.58 -5.02
N MET A 293 14.37 -12.17 -6.18
CA MET A 293 15.75 -12.43 -6.57
C MET A 293 16.79 -11.77 -5.64
N ASP A 294 16.42 -10.68 -4.97
CA ASP A 294 17.27 -10.00 -3.99
C ASP A 294 17.36 -10.82 -2.71
N PHE A 295 16.21 -11.31 -2.22
CA PHE A 295 16.17 -12.21 -1.06
C PHE A 295 16.87 -13.55 -1.31
N LEU A 296 16.90 -14.01 -2.56
CA LEU A 296 17.61 -15.22 -2.98
C LEU A 296 19.13 -15.01 -3.16
N GLY A 297 19.62 -13.77 -3.08
CA GLY A 297 21.03 -13.45 -3.30
C GLY A 297 21.47 -13.63 -4.77
N LEU A 298 20.53 -13.57 -5.72
CA LEU A 298 20.81 -13.72 -7.16
C LEU A 298 21.19 -12.40 -7.84
N THR A 299 21.07 -11.28 -7.12
CA THR A 299 21.42 -9.95 -7.61
C THR A 299 22.59 -9.37 -6.83
N ASN A 300 23.39 -8.54 -7.50
CA ASN A 300 24.44 -7.75 -6.86
C ASN A 300 23.87 -6.38 -6.46
N GLU A 301 24.03 -6.01 -5.20
CA GLU A 301 23.57 -4.73 -4.66
C GLU A 301 24.34 -3.51 -5.19
N ASN A 302 25.59 -3.72 -5.61
CA ASN A 302 26.46 -2.65 -6.10
C ASN A 302 26.16 -2.26 -7.55
N GLU A 303 25.24 -2.98 -8.20
CA GLU A 303 24.89 -2.79 -9.60
C GLU A 303 23.38 -2.54 -9.73
N PRO A 304 22.96 -1.52 -10.51
CA PRO A 304 21.55 -1.36 -10.85
C PRO A 304 21.05 -2.60 -11.58
N LEU A 305 19.93 -3.16 -11.13
CA LEU A 305 19.27 -4.26 -11.84
C LEU A 305 18.68 -3.69 -13.13
N THR A 306 19.13 -4.18 -14.30
CA THR A 306 18.52 -3.84 -15.58
C THR A 306 17.36 -4.77 -15.91
N LYS A 307 16.51 -4.39 -16.87
CA LYS A 307 15.41 -5.23 -17.33
C LYS A 307 15.92 -6.55 -17.91
N GLU A 308 16.98 -6.50 -18.71
CA GLU A 308 17.60 -7.67 -19.32
C GLU A 308 18.07 -8.63 -18.23
N LYS A 309 18.77 -8.12 -17.20
CA LYS A 309 19.25 -8.96 -16.11
C LYS A 309 18.10 -9.52 -15.27
N TYR A 310 17.07 -8.72 -15.02
CA TYR A 310 15.85 -9.19 -14.37
C TYR A 310 15.26 -10.39 -15.12
N MET A 311 15.09 -10.29 -16.45
CA MET A 311 14.54 -11.36 -17.28
C MET A 311 15.40 -12.62 -17.27
N GLU A 312 16.72 -12.49 -17.27
CA GLU A 312 17.63 -13.64 -17.12
C GLU A 312 17.43 -14.40 -15.80
N LEU A 313 17.12 -13.68 -14.72
CA LEU A 313 17.00 -14.24 -13.37
C LEU A 313 15.60 -14.77 -13.05
N VAL A 314 14.59 -14.50 -13.87
CA VAL A 314 13.18 -14.84 -13.62
C VAL A 314 12.98 -16.32 -13.34
N ASP A 315 13.43 -17.18 -14.25
CA ASP A 315 13.20 -18.63 -14.16
C ASP A 315 13.97 -19.27 -13.00
N GLU A 316 15.21 -18.83 -12.79
CA GLU A 316 16.04 -19.29 -11.67
C GLU A 316 15.42 -18.87 -10.33
N SER A 317 14.89 -17.65 -10.23
CA SER A 317 14.27 -17.14 -9.02
C SER A 317 13.03 -17.95 -8.63
N ARG A 318 12.16 -18.26 -9.59
CA ARG A 318 10.97 -19.09 -9.35
C ARG A 318 11.35 -20.50 -8.92
N LYS A 319 12.25 -21.16 -9.68
CA LYS A 319 12.72 -22.52 -9.35
C LYS A 319 13.36 -22.58 -7.96
N THR A 320 14.19 -21.60 -7.62
CA THR A 320 14.87 -21.55 -6.32
C THR A 320 13.89 -21.29 -5.18
N LEU A 321 12.90 -20.41 -5.38
CA LEU A 321 11.85 -20.18 -4.39
C LEU A 321 11.00 -21.45 -4.17
N GLU A 322 10.58 -22.12 -5.25
CA GLU A 322 9.76 -23.34 -5.18
C GLU A 322 10.52 -24.53 -4.56
N ALA A 323 11.82 -24.66 -4.84
CA ALA A 323 12.66 -25.73 -4.29
C ALA A 323 12.89 -25.63 -2.76
N GLN A 324 12.64 -24.47 -2.15
CA GLN A 324 12.77 -24.29 -0.70
C GLN A 324 11.63 -24.96 0.10
N PHE A 325 10.59 -25.44 -0.58
CA PHE A 325 9.46 -26.12 0.03
C PHE A 325 9.40 -27.60 -0.37
N GLY A 326 8.97 -28.44 0.58
CA GLY A 326 8.80 -29.88 0.41
C GLY A 326 7.69 -30.23 -0.58
N ASP A 327 6.65 -30.92 -0.14
CA ASP A 327 5.45 -31.13 -0.96
C ASP A 327 4.45 -30.00 -0.66
N PRO A 328 4.48 -28.88 -1.40
CA PRO A 328 3.89 -27.63 -0.91
C PRO A 328 2.36 -27.70 -0.87
N ASP A 329 1.74 -28.59 -1.66
CA ASP A 329 0.29 -28.82 -1.63
C ASP A 329 -0.14 -29.51 -0.33
N LYS A 330 0.61 -30.53 0.14
CA LYS A 330 0.30 -31.23 1.39
C LYS A 330 0.51 -30.32 2.60
N ASP A 331 1.61 -29.58 2.61
CA ASP A 331 1.97 -28.71 3.73
C ASP A 331 0.95 -27.57 3.90
N VAL A 332 0.57 -26.89 2.81
CA VAL A 332 -0.42 -25.81 2.85
C VAL A 332 -1.81 -26.33 3.25
N ARG A 333 -2.22 -27.51 2.77
CA ARG A 333 -3.51 -28.10 3.19
C ARG A 333 -3.52 -28.42 4.68
N ALA A 334 -2.45 -29.02 5.21
CA ALA A 334 -2.33 -29.30 6.64
C ALA A 334 -2.29 -28.01 7.49
N LEU A 335 -1.62 -26.97 7.01
CA LEU A 335 -1.63 -25.64 7.64
C LEU A 335 -3.04 -25.06 7.66
N MET A 336 -3.77 -25.09 6.56
CA MET A 336 -5.15 -24.58 6.50
C MET A 336 -6.12 -25.33 7.42
N GLU A 337 -5.87 -26.60 7.71
CA GLU A 337 -6.66 -27.39 8.68
C GLU A 337 -6.37 -27.00 10.14
N THR A 338 -5.16 -26.50 10.43
CA THR A 338 -4.66 -26.31 11.80
C THR A 338 -4.44 -24.85 12.20
N ASP A 339 -4.43 -23.92 11.25
CA ASP A 339 -4.13 -22.51 11.43
C ASP A 339 -5.19 -21.61 10.76
N ASN A 340 -5.91 -20.83 11.60
CA ASN A 340 -7.04 -20.00 11.18
C ASN A 340 -6.58 -18.84 10.28
N ASP A 341 -5.43 -18.22 10.57
CA ASP A 341 -4.91 -17.09 9.80
C ASP A 341 -4.54 -17.52 8.36
N THR A 342 -3.96 -18.72 8.19
CA THR A 342 -3.71 -19.31 6.87
C THR A 342 -5.02 -19.59 6.12
N LEU A 343 -6.03 -20.15 6.79
CA LEU A 343 -7.35 -20.39 6.18
C LEU A 343 -8.04 -19.08 5.77
N MET A 344 -7.96 -18.04 6.59
CA MET A 344 -8.50 -16.70 6.29
C MET A 344 -7.80 -16.07 5.10
N THR A 345 -6.48 -16.24 4.99
CA THR A 345 -5.70 -15.78 3.83
C THR A 345 -6.17 -16.48 2.55
N TYR A 346 -6.34 -17.81 2.57
CA TYR A 346 -6.85 -18.56 1.43
C TYR A 346 -8.27 -18.14 1.02
N ARG A 347 -9.17 -17.92 1.99
CA ARG A 347 -10.52 -17.40 1.74
C ARG A 347 -10.48 -16.00 1.12
N GLY A 348 -9.58 -15.14 1.60
CA GLY A 348 -9.30 -13.83 1.01
C GLY A 348 -8.84 -13.94 -0.44
N PHE A 349 -7.93 -14.89 -0.73
CA PHE A 349 -7.48 -15.19 -2.09
C PHE A 349 -8.62 -15.57 -3.02
N ILE A 350 -9.48 -16.50 -2.62
CA ILE A 350 -10.66 -16.87 -3.43
C ILE A 350 -11.53 -15.63 -3.70
N ARG A 351 -11.86 -14.84 -2.66
CA ARG A 351 -12.75 -13.69 -2.78
C ARG A 351 -12.21 -12.65 -3.77
N PHE A 352 -10.91 -12.32 -3.71
CA PHE A 352 -10.35 -11.34 -4.64
C PHE A 352 -10.22 -11.91 -6.06
N LEU A 353 -9.74 -13.15 -6.20
CA LEU A 353 -9.53 -13.81 -7.49
C LEU A 353 -10.82 -14.03 -8.27
N GLU A 354 -11.96 -14.21 -7.58
CA GLU A 354 -13.26 -14.36 -8.24
C GLU A 354 -13.63 -13.14 -9.10
N THR A 355 -13.15 -11.94 -8.73
CA THR A 355 -13.30 -10.73 -9.56
C THR A 355 -12.07 -10.47 -10.42
N ASP A 356 -10.86 -10.72 -9.91
CA ASP A 356 -9.59 -10.45 -10.61
C ASP A 356 -9.45 -11.28 -11.90
N LEU A 357 -9.80 -12.56 -11.86
CA LEU A 357 -9.61 -13.44 -13.01
C LEU A 357 -10.73 -13.32 -14.06
N ARG A 358 -11.71 -12.43 -13.86
CA ARG A 358 -12.73 -12.19 -14.88
C ARG A 358 -12.06 -11.62 -16.12
N ASN A 359 -12.38 -12.21 -17.27
CA ASN A 359 -11.79 -11.86 -18.57
C ASN A 359 -10.26 -12.09 -18.66
N SER A 360 -9.65 -12.80 -17.71
CA SER A 360 -8.22 -13.11 -17.75
C SER A 360 -7.91 -14.28 -18.69
N PRO A 361 -6.68 -14.34 -19.25
CA PRO A 361 -6.26 -15.49 -20.06
C PRO A 361 -6.24 -16.79 -19.24
N VAL A 362 -5.96 -16.71 -17.94
CA VAL A 362 -5.95 -17.87 -17.02
C VAL A 362 -7.32 -18.53 -16.94
N ALA A 363 -8.39 -17.73 -16.90
CA ALA A 363 -9.76 -18.24 -16.80
C ALA A 363 -10.47 -18.35 -18.15
N ALA A 364 -9.82 -18.03 -19.28
CA ALA A 364 -10.46 -17.99 -20.60
C ALA A 364 -11.09 -19.33 -21.03
N HIS A 365 -10.54 -20.46 -20.58
CA HIS A 365 -11.04 -21.81 -20.87
C HIS A 365 -12.22 -22.23 -19.97
N ALA A 366 -12.56 -21.45 -18.94
CA ALA A 366 -13.60 -21.77 -17.97
C ALA A 366 -14.99 -21.35 -18.49
N THR A 367 -15.59 -22.19 -19.33
CA THR A 367 -16.85 -21.89 -20.03
C THR A 367 -18.12 -21.92 -19.16
N SER A 368 -18.02 -22.21 -17.85
CA SER A 368 -19.15 -22.21 -16.93
C SER A 368 -18.74 -21.69 -15.54
N GLY A 369 -19.70 -21.20 -14.76
CA GLY A 369 -19.43 -20.68 -13.41
C GLY A 369 -18.80 -21.71 -12.47
N HIS A 370 -19.15 -23.00 -12.60
CA HIS A 370 -18.51 -24.06 -11.82
C HIS A 370 -17.04 -24.26 -12.21
N LYS A 371 -16.74 -24.32 -13.52
CA LYS A 371 -15.35 -24.42 -14.00
C LYS A 371 -14.53 -23.19 -13.58
N TYR A 372 -15.13 -22.00 -13.64
CA TYR A 372 -14.49 -20.76 -13.24
C TYR A 372 -14.09 -20.78 -11.77
N ARG A 373 -15.02 -21.15 -10.88
CA ARG A 373 -14.72 -21.29 -9.44
C ARG A 373 -13.65 -22.34 -9.16
N LYS A 374 -13.59 -23.41 -9.98
CA LYS A 374 -12.52 -24.40 -9.88
C LYS A 374 -11.15 -23.78 -10.22
N VAL A 375 -11.05 -23.05 -11.33
CA VAL A 375 -9.82 -22.31 -11.71
C VAL A 375 -9.42 -21.33 -10.62
N VAL A 376 -10.35 -20.54 -10.08
CA VAL A 376 -10.10 -19.62 -8.96
C VAL A 376 -9.49 -20.34 -7.76
N LYS A 377 -10.03 -21.50 -7.36
CA LYS A 377 -9.49 -22.29 -6.25
C LYS A 377 -8.10 -22.85 -6.53
N GLU A 378 -7.85 -23.32 -7.75
CA GLU A 378 -6.53 -23.82 -8.18
C GLU A 378 -5.47 -22.70 -8.16
N VAL A 379 -5.82 -21.51 -8.66
CA VAL A 379 -4.95 -20.32 -8.61
C VAL A 379 -4.70 -19.90 -7.16
N ALA A 380 -5.75 -19.85 -6.32
CA ALA A 380 -5.63 -19.50 -4.90
C ALA A 380 -4.68 -20.45 -4.15
N MET A 381 -4.77 -21.77 -4.41
CA MET A 381 -3.85 -22.74 -3.80
C MET A 381 -2.40 -22.51 -4.22
N LYS A 382 -2.14 -22.23 -5.51
CA LYS A 382 -0.79 -21.88 -5.99
C LYS A 382 -0.24 -20.63 -5.33
N MET A 383 -1.08 -19.60 -5.18
CA MET A 383 -0.69 -18.39 -4.46
C MET A 383 -0.37 -18.66 -2.99
N MET A 384 -1.13 -19.51 -2.29
CA MET A 384 -0.82 -19.85 -0.90
C MET A 384 0.57 -20.48 -0.75
N MET A 385 0.91 -21.46 -1.60
CA MET A 385 2.21 -22.14 -1.57
C MET A 385 3.38 -21.14 -1.76
N ARG A 386 3.24 -20.23 -2.73
CA ARG A 386 4.28 -19.23 -3.01
C ARG A 386 4.32 -18.10 -1.98
N ALA A 387 3.18 -17.72 -1.39
CA ALA A 387 3.09 -16.69 -0.36
C ALA A 387 3.79 -17.14 0.93
N GLU A 388 3.65 -18.42 1.29
CA GLU A 388 4.36 -19.00 2.42
C GLU A 388 5.87 -19.00 2.18
N SER A 389 6.29 -19.39 0.97
CA SER A 389 7.70 -19.36 0.55
C SER A 389 8.30 -17.97 0.64
N PHE A 390 7.61 -16.99 0.09
CA PHE A 390 8.04 -15.61 0.14
C PHE A 390 8.06 -15.05 1.56
N THR A 391 7.11 -15.44 2.41
CA THR A 391 7.10 -15.02 3.81
C THR A 391 8.31 -15.56 4.57
N LYS A 392 8.64 -16.85 4.40
CA LYS A 392 9.78 -17.49 5.06
C LYS A 392 11.10 -16.86 4.65
N ILE A 393 11.32 -16.64 3.34
CA ILE A 393 12.58 -16.04 2.89
C ILE A 393 12.74 -14.61 3.44
N ILE A 394 11.69 -13.79 3.46
CA ILE A 394 11.75 -12.46 4.08
C ILE A 394 12.12 -12.54 5.57
N LEU A 395 11.53 -13.47 6.32
CA LEU A 395 11.84 -13.62 7.75
C LEU A 395 13.28 -14.11 7.98
N ALA A 396 13.81 -14.93 7.08
CA ALA A 396 15.18 -15.42 7.15
C ALA A 396 16.22 -14.32 6.83
N THR A 397 15.93 -13.49 5.82
CA THR A 397 16.87 -12.45 5.34
C THR A 397 16.75 -11.14 6.11
N CYS A 398 15.55 -10.80 6.58
CA CYS A 398 15.21 -9.55 7.27
C CYS A 398 14.60 -9.80 8.68
N PRO A 399 15.21 -10.63 9.54
CA PRO A 399 14.62 -11.01 10.84
C PRO A 399 14.45 -9.82 11.78
N ASP A 400 15.26 -8.78 11.61
CA ASP A 400 15.32 -7.63 12.49
C ASP A 400 14.44 -6.47 12.00
N HIS A 401 13.78 -6.57 10.84
CA HIS A 401 12.92 -5.49 10.32
C HIS A 401 11.54 -5.50 10.97
N VAL A 402 10.96 -4.32 11.19
CA VAL A 402 9.58 -4.17 11.65
C VAL A 402 8.65 -4.60 10.51
N ARG A 403 7.88 -5.67 10.72
CA ARG A 403 7.01 -6.27 9.70
C ARG A 403 5.71 -5.45 9.57
N LEU A 404 5.57 -4.71 8.48
CA LEU A 404 4.32 -4.06 8.11
C LEU A 404 3.46 -4.99 7.25
N SER A 405 2.17 -4.66 7.12
CA SER A 405 1.19 -5.48 6.41
C SER A 405 0.09 -4.62 5.81
N ILE A 406 -0.19 -4.84 4.52
CA ILE A 406 -1.37 -4.31 3.83
C ILE A 406 -2.68 -5.04 4.17
N HIS A 407 -2.63 -5.97 5.12
CA HIS A 407 -3.80 -6.67 5.66
C HIS A 407 -4.02 -6.31 7.13
N PRO A 408 -5.28 -6.29 7.59
CA PRO A 408 -5.61 -6.20 9.00
C PRO A 408 -4.88 -7.28 9.83
N SER A 409 -4.45 -6.91 11.04
CA SER A 409 -3.72 -7.77 11.97
C SER A 409 -3.98 -7.38 13.42
N SER A 410 -3.81 -8.34 14.33
CA SER A 410 -3.79 -8.13 15.78
C SER A 410 -2.53 -7.41 16.28
N GLY A 411 -1.49 -7.25 15.45
CA GLY A 411 -0.20 -6.68 15.86
C GLY A 411 0.78 -7.70 16.45
N ALA A 412 0.41 -8.99 16.49
CA ALA A 412 1.25 -10.04 17.07
C ALA A 412 2.53 -10.33 16.26
N VAL A 413 2.38 -10.44 14.94
CA VAL A 413 3.44 -10.88 14.01
C VAL A 413 3.76 -9.82 12.95
N LYS A 414 2.78 -8.96 12.65
CA LYS A 414 2.87 -7.89 11.66
C LYS A 414 1.97 -6.73 12.09
N LEU A 415 2.34 -5.51 11.69
CA LEU A 415 1.59 -4.29 11.98
C LEU A 415 0.78 -3.91 10.74
N SER A 416 -0.54 -3.76 10.88
CA SER A 416 -1.39 -3.35 9.75
C SER A 416 -1.09 -1.89 9.38
N MET A 417 -0.82 -1.65 8.10
CA MET A 417 -0.49 -0.37 7.51
C MET A 417 -1.40 -0.15 6.29
N PRO A 418 -2.56 0.51 6.45
CA PRO A 418 -3.36 0.93 5.31
C PRO A 418 -2.55 1.93 4.49
N LEU A 419 -2.48 1.69 3.18
CA LEU A 419 -1.68 2.51 2.25
C LEU A 419 -2.42 3.76 1.77
N LEU A 420 -3.74 3.78 1.88
CA LEU A 420 -4.58 4.91 1.51
C LEU A 420 -5.32 5.42 2.74
N VAL A 421 -5.69 6.70 2.73
CA VAL A 421 -6.53 7.33 3.74
C VAL A 421 -7.80 7.80 3.05
N GLU A 422 -8.94 7.31 3.53
CA GLU A 422 -10.24 7.70 3.01
C GLU A 422 -10.91 8.66 3.99
N LYS A 423 -10.96 9.95 3.65
CA LYS A 423 -11.54 11.01 4.49
C LYS A 423 -12.94 10.67 5.02
N HIS A 424 -13.75 10.05 4.16
CA HIS A 424 -15.15 9.69 4.44
C HIS A 424 -15.33 8.28 5.01
N ASN A 425 -14.22 7.59 5.29
CA ASN A 425 -14.19 6.26 5.89
C ASN A 425 -12.93 6.12 6.78
N PRO A 426 -12.78 6.99 7.80
CA PRO A 426 -11.53 7.09 8.57
C PRO A 426 -11.24 5.85 9.40
N ASP A 427 -12.21 4.99 9.67
CA ASP A 427 -12.05 3.73 10.39
C ASP A 427 -11.92 2.50 9.48
N GLY A 428 -12.14 2.69 8.19
CA GLY A 428 -12.06 1.64 7.19
C GLY A 428 -10.65 1.13 6.95
N PHE A 429 -10.59 -0.01 6.27
CA PHE A 429 -9.36 -0.54 5.69
C PHE A 429 -9.47 -0.47 4.16
N PRO A 430 -8.91 0.58 3.52
CA PRO A 430 -9.05 0.80 2.09
C PRO A 430 -8.49 -0.36 1.27
N ARG A 431 -9.00 -0.50 0.04
CA ARG A 431 -8.44 -1.46 -0.92
C ARG A 431 -7.01 -1.06 -1.25
N THR A 432 -6.20 -2.05 -1.61
CA THR A 432 -4.85 -1.76 -2.07
C THR A 432 -4.89 -1.02 -3.41
N PRO A 433 -3.93 -0.12 -3.68
CA PRO A 433 -3.86 0.63 -4.93
C PRO A 433 -3.97 -0.24 -6.18
N TRP A 434 -3.28 -1.38 -6.19
CA TRP A 434 -3.24 -2.26 -7.35
C TRP A 434 -4.50 -3.09 -7.60
N HIS A 435 -5.44 -3.12 -6.66
CA HIS A 435 -6.74 -3.76 -6.82
C HIS A 435 -7.89 -2.76 -7.00
N SER A 436 -7.58 -1.47 -7.15
CA SER A 436 -8.58 -0.40 -7.23
C SER A 436 -8.15 0.72 -8.17
N SER A 437 -9.07 1.66 -8.35
CA SER A 437 -8.86 2.98 -8.94
C SER A 437 -9.20 4.03 -7.87
N ILE A 438 -8.55 5.18 -7.91
CA ILE A 438 -8.85 6.26 -6.99
C ILE A 438 -9.97 7.13 -7.56
N ALA A 439 -11.02 7.31 -6.76
CA ALA A 439 -12.04 8.33 -6.95
C ALA A 439 -11.72 9.56 -6.09
N VAL A 440 -11.67 10.74 -6.69
CA VAL A 440 -11.40 12.02 -6.04
C VAL A 440 -12.69 12.81 -5.93
N SER A 441 -13.10 13.12 -4.70
CA SER A 441 -14.28 13.94 -4.39
C SER A 441 -13.97 15.44 -4.48
N LEU A 442 -15.02 16.26 -4.63
CA LEU A 442 -14.91 17.73 -4.66
C LEU A 442 -14.30 18.36 -3.40
N ASP A 443 -14.39 17.67 -2.26
CA ASP A 443 -13.85 18.10 -0.98
C ASP A 443 -12.42 17.57 -0.71
N GLY A 444 -11.75 17.08 -1.76
CA GLY A 444 -10.39 16.55 -1.71
C GLY A 444 -10.30 15.15 -1.07
N GLY A 445 -11.43 14.50 -0.77
CA GLY A 445 -11.45 13.13 -0.26
C GLY A 445 -11.10 12.10 -1.32
N TYR A 446 -10.31 11.09 -0.96
CA TYR A 446 -10.01 9.95 -1.81
C TYR A 446 -10.84 8.72 -1.41
N ARG A 447 -11.22 7.90 -2.40
CA ARG A 447 -11.82 6.58 -2.18
C ARG A 447 -11.23 5.55 -3.13
N SER A 448 -10.93 4.36 -2.62
CA SER A 448 -10.42 3.21 -3.36
C SER A 448 -11.59 2.33 -3.85
N LEU A 449 -11.92 2.44 -5.14
CA LEU A 449 -13.11 1.81 -5.73
C LEU A 449 -12.73 0.97 -6.95
N HIS A 450 -13.62 0.09 -7.41
CA HIS A 450 -13.43 -0.53 -8.71
C HIS A 450 -13.81 0.47 -9.81
N ALA A 451 -13.02 0.52 -10.89
CA ALA A 451 -13.25 1.43 -12.02
C ALA A 451 -14.69 1.41 -12.54
N LYS A 452 -15.33 0.24 -12.62
CA LYS A 452 -16.73 0.10 -13.08
C LYS A 452 -17.74 0.88 -12.22
N ASP A 453 -17.44 1.10 -10.94
CA ASP A 453 -18.38 1.72 -10.00
C ASP A 453 -18.40 3.25 -10.16
N VAL A 454 -17.41 3.81 -10.87
CA VAL A 454 -17.22 5.27 -11.02
C VAL A 454 -17.11 5.75 -12.46
N ARG A 455 -16.92 4.85 -13.43
CA ARG A 455 -16.67 5.21 -14.84
C ARG A 455 -17.78 6.07 -15.48
N ASP A 456 -19.02 5.90 -15.06
CA ASP A 456 -20.16 6.65 -15.61
C ASP A 456 -20.44 7.96 -14.85
N THR A 457 -20.02 8.02 -13.58
CA THR A 457 -20.34 9.13 -12.66
C THR A 457 -19.20 10.14 -12.51
N HIS A 458 -17.96 9.77 -12.85
CA HIS A 458 -16.75 10.57 -12.69
C HIS A 458 -16.10 10.85 -14.05
N ASP A 459 -15.27 11.88 -14.12
CA ASP A 459 -14.38 12.13 -15.25
C ASP A 459 -13.08 11.34 -15.09
N LEU A 460 -12.63 10.68 -16.17
CA LEU A 460 -11.31 10.05 -16.18
C LEU A 460 -10.24 11.11 -16.40
N VAL A 461 -9.42 11.35 -15.38
CA VAL A 461 -8.27 12.26 -15.46
C VAL A 461 -7.10 11.52 -16.10
N MET A 462 -6.48 12.17 -17.09
CA MET A 462 -5.31 11.67 -17.81
C MET A 462 -4.06 12.42 -17.37
N ARG A 463 -2.96 11.71 -17.13
CA ARG A 463 -1.62 12.26 -16.86
C ARG A 463 -0.64 11.66 -17.87
N ASP A 464 0.07 12.50 -18.61
CA ASP A 464 1.00 12.07 -19.68
C ASP A 464 0.39 11.09 -20.69
N GLY A 465 -0.88 11.32 -21.06
CA GLY A 465 -1.63 10.44 -21.98
C GLY A 465 -2.06 9.10 -21.36
N ARG A 466 -1.90 8.90 -20.06
CA ARG A 466 -2.29 7.68 -19.34
C ARG A 466 -3.44 7.95 -18.36
N PRO A 467 -4.38 7.00 -18.17
CA PRO A 467 -5.38 7.06 -17.12
C PRO A 467 -4.73 7.22 -15.73
N TRP A 468 -5.16 8.20 -14.94
CA TRP A 468 -4.55 8.53 -13.64
C TRP A 468 -5.50 8.35 -12.45
N CYS A 469 -6.72 8.86 -12.54
CA CYS A 469 -7.75 8.68 -11.51
C CYS A 469 -9.14 9.01 -12.07
N PHE A 470 -10.18 8.71 -11.30
CA PHE A 470 -11.54 9.19 -11.55
C PHE A 470 -11.81 10.40 -10.65
N ARG A 471 -12.24 11.52 -11.19
CA ARG A 471 -12.56 12.73 -10.43
C ARG A 471 -14.03 13.04 -10.54
N GLU A 472 -14.66 13.42 -9.43
CA GLU A 472 -16.07 13.82 -9.40
C GLU A 472 -16.35 14.91 -10.43
N LYS A 473 -17.43 14.75 -11.21
CA LYS A 473 -17.84 15.69 -12.26
C LYS A 473 -18.24 17.02 -11.64
N SER A 474 -17.57 18.09 -12.05
CA SER A 474 -17.90 19.44 -11.61
C SER A 474 -17.30 20.50 -12.51
N GLU A 475 -18.11 21.52 -12.82
CA GLU A 475 -17.70 22.73 -13.53
C GLU A 475 -16.58 23.50 -12.82
N LEU A 476 -16.38 23.25 -11.51
CA LEU A 476 -15.29 23.86 -10.74
C LEU A 476 -13.90 23.42 -11.20
N PHE A 477 -13.76 22.22 -11.76
CA PHE A 477 -12.49 21.72 -12.28
C PHE A 477 -12.22 22.14 -13.73
N ASP A 478 -13.17 22.79 -14.40
CA ASP A 478 -12.96 23.37 -15.72
C ASP A 478 -12.24 24.73 -15.60
N LEU A 479 -10.92 24.67 -15.51
CA LEU A 479 -10.04 25.83 -15.33
C LEU A 479 -9.42 26.33 -16.65
N GLY A 480 -9.76 25.71 -17.78
CA GLY A 480 -9.19 26.00 -19.10
C GLY A 480 -8.10 25.02 -19.54
N GLU A 481 -7.84 24.97 -20.85
CA GLU A 481 -6.98 23.95 -21.48
C GLU A 481 -5.48 24.07 -21.13
N ASP A 482 -5.03 25.27 -20.77
CA ASP A 482 -3.66 25.59 -20.40
C ASP A 482 -3.35 25.30 -18.92
N VAL A 483 -4.32 24.78 -18.16
CA VAL A 483 -4.20 24.52 -16.72
C VAL A 483 -4.10 23.02 -16.45
N GLU A 484 -3.15 22.66 -15.59
CA GLU A 484 -3.00 21.31 -15.04
C GLU A 484 -3.38 21.31 -13.56
N ILE A 485 -4.06 20.25 -13.14
CA ILE A 485 -4.45 20.01 -11.76
C ILE A 485 -3.77 18.73 -11.30
N GLU A 486 -2.95 18.83 -10.26
CA GLU A 486 -2.31 17.71 -9.60
C GLU A 486 -2.96 17.47 -8.24
N HIS A 487 -3.37 16.23 -7.98
CA HIS A 487 -3.96 15.83 -6.70
C HIS A 487 -2.86 15.50 -5.70
N LEU A 488 -2.96 16.06 -4.49
CA LEU A 488 -1.89 16.00 -3.48
C LEU A 488 -2.19 15.03 -2.34
N TYR A 489 -1.14 14.49 -1.73
CA TYR A 489 -1.21 13.79 -0.44
C TYR A 489 -1.03 14.79 0.71
N PRO A 490 -1.76 14.67 1.83
CA PRO A 490 -2.85 13.71 2.06
C PRO A 490 -4.18 14.12 1.41
N THR A 491 -4.33 15.39 1.00
CA THR A 491 -5.52 15.93 0.32
C THR A 491 -5.18 17.25 -0.37
N GLY A 492 -6.07 17.71 -1.25
CA GLY A 492 -5.98 18.99 -1.93
C GLY A 492 -5.45 18.90 -3.36
N ILE A 493 -5.29 20.07 -3.98
CA ILE A 493 -4.81 20.19 -5.35
C ILE A 493 -3.72 21.26 -5.49
N GLU A 494 -2.76 20.98 -6.36
CA GLU A 494 -1.88 21.97 -6.94
C GLU A 494 -2.34 22.30 -8.36
N VAL A 495 -2.41 23.59 -8.67
CA VAL A 495 -2.84 24.09 -9.98
C VAL A 495 -1.68 24.84 -10.60
N ARG A 496 -1.24 24.36 -11.77
CA ARG A 496 -0.06 24.87 -12.50
C ARG A 496 -0.29 24.96 -14.01
N PRO A 497 0.48 25.76 -14.75
CA PRO A 497 0.44 25.78 -16.21
C PRO A 497 0.88 24.43 -16.82
N ARG A 498 0.28 24.05 -17.96
CA ARG A 498 0.48 22.72 -18.60
C ARG A 498 1.79 22.54 -19.39
N GLU A 499 2.58 23.60 -19.62
CA GLU A 499 3.98 23.58 -20.12
C GLU A 499 4.52 25.03 -20.17
N GLU A 500 5.85 25.19 -20.13
CA GLU A 500 6.61 26.45 -20.09
C GLU A 500 6.30 27.40 -21.27
N LYS A 501 5.26 28.22 -21.16
CA LYS A 501 5.20 29.46 -21.94
C LYS A 501 6.24 30.41 -21.36
N ASN A 502 7.27 30.74 -22.15
CA ASN A 502 8.15 31.88 -21.85
C ASN A 502 7.29 33.16 -21.83
N GLY A 503 6.90 33.59 -20.63
CA GLY A 503 6.08 34.78 -20.42
C GLY A 503 5.15 34.68 -19.21
N GLU A 504 4.48 35.79 -18.92
CA GLU A 504 3.48 35.94 -17.86
C GLU A 504 2.26 35.04 -18.13
N VAL A 505 2.10 33.92 -17.40
CA VAL A 505 0.88 33.08 -17.51
C VAL A 505 -0.16 33.56 -16.52
N LYS A 506 -1.37 33.86 -17.01
CA LYS A 506 -2.48 34.38 -16.21
C LYS A 506 -3.71 33.48 -16.31
N LEU A 507 -4.38 33.26 -15.19
CA LEU A 507 -5.69 32.65 -15.12
C LEU A 507 -6.76 33.65 -15.56
N ASN A 508 -7.77 33.18 -16.29
CA ASN A 508 -8.95 34.02 -16.56
C ASN A 508 -9.79 34.22 -15.28
N GLU A 509 -10.67 35.22 -15.27
CA GLU A 509 -11.46 35.58 -14.09
C GLU A 509 -12.37 34.42 -13.63
N ALA A 510 -13.01 33.71 -14.57
CA ALA A 510 -13.85 32.56 -14.26
C ALA A 510 -13.08 31.42 -13.57
N ALA A 511 -11.87 31.11 -14.02
CA ALA A 511 -11.00 30.11 -13.40
C ALA A 511 -10.59 30.55 -11.99
N ARG A 512 -10.27 31.83 -11.78
CA ARG A 512 -9.96 32.38 -10.45
C ARG A 512 -11.15 32.25 -9.49
N GLU A 513 -12.37 32.58 -9.94
CA GLU A 513 -13.58 32.41 -9.13
C GLU A 513 -13.86 30.94 -8.79
N LYS A 514 -13.67 30.03 -9.76
CA LYS A 514 -13.80 28.58 -9.55
C LYS A 514 -12.79 28.08 -8.51
N LEU A 515 -11.53 28.56 -8.57
CA LEU A 515 -10.49 28.22 -7.59
C LEU A 515 -10.82 28.73 -6.19
N VAL A 516 -11.35 29.95 -6.05
CA VAL A 516 -11.81 30.47 -4.75
C VAL A 516 -12.92 29.58 -4.17
N LYS A 517 -13.85 29.11 -5.01
CA LYS A 517 -14.90 28.15 -4.58
C LYS A 517 -14.32 26.79 -4.21
N LEU A 518 -13.35 26.27 -4.97
CA LEU A 518 -12.66 25.02 -4.63
C LEU A 518 -11.91 25.13 -3.31
N ALA A 519 -11.27 26.27 -3.04
CA ALA A 519 -10.54 26.52 -1.79
C ALA A 519 -11.44 26.54 -0.54
N GLN A 520 -12.75 26.72 -0.70
CA GLN A 520 -13.72 26.55 0.39
C GLN A 520 -14.03 25.08 0.70
N LEU A 521 -13.74 24.16 -0.22
CA LEU A 521 -14.05 22.73 -0.12
C LEU A 521 -12.83 21.88 0.21
N GLN A 522 -11.65 22.27 -0.29
CA GLN A 522 -10.39 21.54 -0.13
C GLN A 522 -9.20 22.49 -0.19
N PRO A 523 -8.02 22.07 0.31
CA PRO A 523 -6.79 22.86 0.12
C PRO A 523 -6.46 23.03 -1.36
N VAL A 524 -6.13 24.26 -1.75
CA VAL A 524 -5.73 24.62 -3.11
C VAL A 524 -4.43 25.40 -3.05
N THR A 525 -3.45 24.98 -3.84
CA THR A 525 -2.20 25.72 -4.07
C THR A 525 -2.12 26.09 -5.54
N VAL A 526 -1.82 27.34 -5.84
CA VAL A 526 -1.68 27.84 -7.22
C VAL A 526 -0.25 28.28 -7.41
N VAL A 527 0.45 27.69 -8.38
CA VAL A 527 1.86 27.97 -8.66
C VAL A 527 2.06 28.34 -10.12
N GLY A 528 3.05 29.20 -10.39
CA GLY A 528 3.42 29.57 -11.76
C GLY A 528 2.46 30.53 -12.48
N PHE A 529 1.41 31.03 -11.81
CA PHE A 529 0.53 32.07 -12.35
C PHE A 529 0.76 33.41 -11.63
N GLU A 530 0.76 34.52 -12.37
CA GLU A 530 1.00 35.84 -11.77
C GLU A 530 -0.17 36.41 -11.00
N ASN A 531 -1.38 36.02 -11.40
CA ASN A 531 -2.63 36.49 -10.83
C ASN A 531 -3.31 35.39 -10.01
N ALA A 532 -2.49 34.59 -9.31
CA ALA A 532 -2.97 33.59 -8.36
C ALA A 532 -3.99 34.24 -7.39
N PRO A 533 -5.17 33.64 -7.20
CA PRO A 533 -6.16 34.18 -6.27
C PRO A 533 -5.66 34.07 -4.83
N GLU A 534 -5.97 35.07 -4.01
CA GLU A 534 -5.80 34.97 -2.57
C GLU A 534 -6.93 34.13 -1.98
N PHE A 535 -6.57 33.11 -1.20
CA PHE A 535 -7.52 32.27 -0.50
C PHE A 535 -7.65 32.79 0.93
N VAL A 536 -8.79 33.39 1.27
CA VAL A 536 -9.09 33.75 2.66
C VAL A 536 -9.47 32.46 3.40
N VAL A 537 -8.54 31.92 4.19
CA VAL A 537 -8.82 30.78 5.06
C VAL A 537 -9.57 31.29 6.29
N ALA A 538 -10.84 30.90 6.43
CA ALA A 538 -11.61 31.25 7.62
C ALA A 538 -10.93 30.65 8.88
N GLY A 539 -10.43 31.51 9.77
CA GLY A 539 -9.79 31.10 11.04
C GLY A 539 -8.32 31.52 11.22
N GLN A 540 -7.74 32.30 10.31
CA GLN A 540 -6.50 33.05 10.55
C GLN A 540 -6.80 34.56 10.56
N GLU A 541 -7.20 35.07 11.73
CA GLU A 541 -7.09 36.50 12.09
C GLU A 541 -6.22 36.65 13.33
#